data_AF-A0A3D0XD92-F1
#
_entry.id   AF-A0A3D0XD92-F1
#
_cell.length_a   1.000
_cell.length_b   1.000
_cell.length_c   1.000
_cell.angle_alpha   90.00
_cell.angle_beta   90.00
_cell.angle_gamma   90.00
#
_symmetry.space_group_name_H-M   'P 1'
#
loop_
_entity.id
_entity.type
_entity.pdbx_description
1 polymer ?
#
loop_
_entity_poly.entity_id
_entity_poly.type
_entity_poly.pdbx_seq_one_letter_code
_entity_poly.pdbx_strand_id
1 'polypeptide(L)'
;VHAGVVESVPAALRAITGNGVNVLAMGAFYVAPQMGCDIADAYLNAELGSGYEWWHNFYEFHKLAIDELEAFNYEEYKKNGYKVNKL
;
A
#
# COMPACT_ATOMS: atom_id res chain seq x y z
N VAL A 1 0.60 -7.60 -7.59
CA VAL A 1 1.75 -7.21 -6.73
C VAL A 1 1.54 -5.76 -6.35
N HIS A 2 1.55 -5.46 -5.06
CA HIS A 2 1.44 -4.10 -4.55
C HIS A 2 2.80 -3.68 -4.05
N ALA A 3 3.50 -2.86 -4.84
CA ALA A 3 4.84 -2.40 -4.53
C ALA A 3 4.83 -0.93 -4.10
N GLY A 4 5.43 -0.63 -2.95
CA GLY A 4 5.63 0.72 -2.45
C GLY A 4 7.09 1.15 -2.56
N VAL A 5 7.35 2.27 -3.23
CA VAL A 5 8.67 2.92 -3.19
C VAL A 5 8.69 3.89 -2.03
N VAL A 6 9.67 3.75 -1.13
CA VAL A 6 9.75 4.56 0.09
C VAL A 6 11.16 5.06 0.33
N GLU A 7 11.24 6.21 1.02
CA GLU A 7 12.49 6.86 1.39
C GLU A 7 12.56 7.24 2.88
N SER A 8 11.51 6.92 3.65
CA SER A 8 11.41 7.26 5.07
C SER A 8 10.51 6.29 5.84
N VAL A 9 10.71 6.21 7.16
CA VAL A 9 9.89 5.38 8.07
C VAL A 9 8.38 5.70 7.97
N PRO A 10 7.93 6.97 7.99
CA PRO A 10 6.50 7.27 7.82
C PRO A 10 5.92 6.80 6.49
N ALA A 11 6.70 6.87 5.40
CA ALA A 11 6.28 6.37 4.09
C ALA A 11 6.12 4.84 4.10
N ALA A 12 7.04 4.12 4.75
CA ALA A 12 6.96 2.67 4.93
C ALA A 12 5.70 2.26 5.72
N LEU A 13 5.45 2.93 6.85
CA LEU A 13 4.24 2.71 7.65
C LEU A 13 2.99 2.99 6.83
N ARG A 14 2.93 4.10 6.09
CA ARG A 14 1.74 4.39 5.27
C ARG A 14 1.54 3.38 4.14
N ALA A 15 2.62 2.90 3.54
CA ALA A 15 2.57 1.93 2.46
C ALA A 15 1.96 0.59 2.91
N ILE A 16 2.32 0.08 4.09
CA ILE A 16 1.73 -1.15 4.61
C ILE A 16 0.35 -0.93 5.26
N THR A 17 0.22 0.08 6.12
CA THR A 17 -1.01 0.29 6.92
C THR A 17 -2.19 0.81 6.10
N GLY A 18 -1.95 1.56 5.02
CA GLY A 18 -3.01 2.10 4.16
C GLY A 18 -3.12 1.40 2.80
N ASN A 19 -2.00 1.04 2.17
CA ASN A 19 -2.04 0.47 0.82
C ASN A 19 -1.86 -1.06 0.80
N GLY A 20 -1.56 -1.70 1.94
CA GLY A 20 -1.37 -3.15 2.02
C GLY A 20 -0.28 -3.68 1.10
N VAL A 21 0.78 -2.89 0.84
CA VAL A 21 1.85 -3.30 -0.08
C VAL A 21 2.50 -4.58 0.43
N ASN A 22 2.83 -5.49 -0.48
CA ASN A 22 3.50 -6.75 -0.18
C ASN A 22 4.96 -6.78 -0.63
N VAL A 23 5.40 -5.73 -1.33
CA VAL A 23 6.80 -5.52 -1.73
C VAL A 23 7.18 -4.08 -1.41
N LEU A 24 8.34 -3.90 -0.78
CA LEU A 24 8.91 -2.59 -0.49
C LEU A 24 10.17 -2.36 -1.32
N ALA A 25 10.29 -1.19 -1.93
CA ALA A 25 11.46 -0.78 -2.71
C ALA A 25 12.10 0.47 -2.10
N MET A 26 13.44 0.44 -1.98
CA MET A 26 14.26 1.53 -1.44
C MET A 26 15.44 1.78 -2.38
N GLY A 27 15.77 3.06 -2.60
CA GLY A 27 16.91 3.44 -3.43
C GLY A 27 18.20 3.53 -2.63
N ALA A 28 19.18 2.65 -2.90
CA ALA A 28 20.45 2.61 -2.16
C ALA A 28 21.28 3.91 -2.24
N PHE A 29 21.08 4.74 -3.26
CA PHE A 29 21.75 6.04 -3.40
C PHE A 29 21.01 7.20 -2.71
N TYR A 30 19.77 6.98 -2.27
CA TYR A 30 18.91 8.02 -1.68
C TYR A 30 18.58 7.73 -0.20
N VAL A 31 18.65 6.46 0.20
CA VAL A 31 18.35 6.00 1.55
C VAL A 31 19.64 5.52 2.21
N ALA A 32 20.06 6.20 3.28
CA ALA A 32 21.21 5.77 4.06
C ALA A 32 20.98 4.38 4.68
N PRO A 33 22.01 3.53 4.86
CA PRO A 33 21.84 2.16 5.35
C PRO A 33 21.02 2.05 6.66
N GLN A 34 21.27 2.92 7.64
CA GLN A 34 20.51 2.92 8.89
C GLN A 34 19.03 3.23 8.67
N MET A 35 18.72 4.26 7.85
CA MET A 35 17.33 4.57 7.49
C MET A 35 16.66 3.38 6.76
N GLY A 36 17.41 2.66 5.93
CA GLY A 36 16.92 1.45 5.26
C GLY A 36 16.53 0.34 6.25
N CYS A 37 17.33 0.13 7.30
CA CYS A 37 16.98 -0.79 8.38
C CYS A 37 15.72 -0.32 9.13
N ASP A 38 15.67 0.96 9.53
CA ASP A 38 14.53 1.52 10.27
C ASP A 38 13.22 1.41 9.45
N ILE A 39 13.30 1.61 8.13
CA ILE A 39 12.19 1.41 7.18
C ILE A 39 11.75 -0.05 7.15
N ALA A 40 12.70 -0.98 7.02
CA ALA A 40 12.40 -2.42 6.96
C ALA A 40 11.76 -2.89 8.26
N ASP A 41 12.28 -2.47 9.41
CA ASP A 41 11.72 -2.80 10.72
C ASP A 41 10.29 -2.26 10.86
N ALA A 42 10.04 -1.01 10.46
CA ALA A 42 8.70 -0.44 10.52
C ALA A 42 7.70 -1.16 9.60
N TYR A 43 8.12 -1.54 8.39
CA TYR A 43 7.29 -2.28 7.43
C TYR A 43 6.96 -3.70 7.92
N LEU A 44 7.96 -4.45 8.39
CA LEU A 44 7.80 -5.85 8.78
C LEU A 44 7.01 -6.04 10.08
N ASN A 45 6.90 -5.00 10.91
CA ASN A 45 6.15 -5.02 12.18
C ASN A 45 4.76 -4.37 12.08
N ALA A 46 4.28 -4.05 10.89
CA ALA A 46 2.96 -3.45 10.67
C ALA A 46 2.14 -4.27 9.68
N GLU A 47 0.82 -4.12 9.76
CA GLU A 47 -0.16 -4.72 8.86
C GLU A 47 -1.19 -3.68 8.42
N LEU A 48 -2.04 -4.05 7.47
CA LEU A 48 -3.13 -3.17 7.00
C LEU A 48 -3.98 -2.75 8.21
N GLY A 49 -4.15 -1.44 8.39
CA GLY A 49 -4.92 -0.87 9.49
C GLY A 49 -4.15 -0.56 10.78
N SER A 50 -2.93 -1.08 10.99
CA SER A 50 -2.19 -0.86 12.25
C SER A 50 -2.02 0.63 12.57
N GLY A 51 -2.26 1.02 13.82
CA GLY A 51 -2.06 2.39 14.32
C GLY A 51 -3.17 3.39 13.94
N TYR A 52 -4.22 2.94 13.26
CA TYR A 52 -5.38 3.75 12.88
C TYR A 52 -6.69 3.25 13.51
N GLU A 53 -6.63 2.50 14.62
CA GLU A 53 -7.78 1.91 15.30
C GLU A 53 -8.79 2.97 15.80
N TRP A 54 -8.32 4.22 15.98
CA TRP A 54 -9.14 5.37 16.34
C TRP A 54 -9.98 5.92 15.18
N TRP A 55 -9.61 5.61 13.93
CA TRP A 55 -10.30 6.10 12.74
C TRP A 55 -11.35 5.07 12.29
N HIS A 56 -12.62 5.40 12.52
CA HIS A 56 -13.75 4.61 12.08
C HIS A 56 -13.66 4.23 10.59
N ASN A 57 -13.79 2.93 10.31
CA ASN A 57 -13.76 2.30 8.99
C ASN A 57 -12.45 2.45 8.22
N PHE A 58 -11.33 2.75 8.88
CA PHE A 58 -10.04 2.89 8.19
C PHE A 58 -9.65 1.60 7.47
N TYR A 59 -9.71 0.46 8.17
CA TYR A 59 -9.38 -0.84 7.59
C TYR A 59 -10.30 -1.18 6.41
N GLU A 60 -11.61 -1.07 6.61
CA GLU A 60 -12.63 -1.42 5.61
C GLU A 60 -12.50 -0.56 4.35
N PHE A 61 -12.29 0.76 4.52
CA PHE A 61 -12.12 1.68 3.41
C PHE A 61 -10.86 1.36 2.58
N HIS A 62 -9.74 1.11 3.25
CA HIS A 62 -8.48 0.79 2.57
C HIS A 62 -8.49 -0.61 1.96
N LYS A 63 -9.13 -1.58 2.62
CA LYS A 63 -9.31 -2.94 2.11
C LYS A 63 -10.19 -2.95 0.86
N LEU A 64 -11.27 -2.16 0.83
CA LEU A 64 -12.13 -2.01 -0.36
C LEU A 64 -11.33 -1.53 -1.57
N ALA A 65 -10.48 -0.51 -1.40
CA ALA A 65 -9.64 -0.01 -2.49
C ALA A 65 -8.65 -1.08 -3.00
N ILE A 66 -8.05 -1.87 -2.11
CA ILE A 66 -7.19 -3.00 -2.49
C ILE A 66 -8.00 -4.05 -3.27
N ASP A 67 -9.20 -4.38 -2.81
CA ASP A 67 -10.07 -5.37 -3.46
C ASP A 67 -10.53 -4.90 -4.85
N GLU A 68 -10.84 -3.62 -5.02
CA GLU A 68 -11.14 -3.04 -6.34
C GLU A 68 -9.94 -3.13 -7.29
N LEU A 69 -8.71 -2.92 -6.79
CA LEU A 69 -7.49 -3.07 -7.61
C LEU A 69 -7.22 -4.52 -8.00
N GLU A 70 -7.40 -5.47 -7.08
CA GLU A 70 -7.23 -6.91 -7.35
C GLU A 70 -8.33 -7.46 -8.27
N ALA A 71 -9.56 -6.96 -8.15
CA ALA A 71 -10.68 -7.33 -9.01
C ALA A 71 -10.65 -6.64 -10.39
N PHE A 72 -9.77 -5.65 -10.59
CA PHE A 72 -9.75 -4.84 -11.80
C PHE A 72 -9.45 -5.69 -13.05
N ASN A 73 -10.42 -5.71 -13.97
CA ASN A 73 -10.29 -6.38 -15.26
C ASN A 73 -10.11 -5.36 -16.40
N TYR A 74 -8.89 -5.29 -16.95
CA TYR A 74 -8.57 -4.36 -18.02
C TYR A 74 -9.35 -4.60 -19.32
N GLU A 75 -9.65 -5.86 -19.65
CA GLU A 75 -10.40 -6.20 -20.87
C GLU A 75 -11.87 -5.79 -20.76
N GLU A 76 -12.47 -5.98 -19.58
CA GLU A 76 -13.82 -5.49 -19.29
C GLU A 76 -13.86 -3.97 -19.30
N TYR A 77 -12.90 -3.32 -18.65
CA TYR A 77 -12.76 -1.87 -18.62
C TYR A 77 -12.71 -1.27 -20.05
N LYS A 78 -11.92 -1.88 -20.95
CA LYS A 78 -11.83 -1.46 -22.34
C LYS A 78 -13.14 -1.69 -23.11
N LYS A 79 -13.80 -2.83 -22.92
CA LYS A 79 -15.11 -3.12 -23.54
C LYS A 79 -16.22 -2.19 -23.05
N ASN A 80 -16.14 -1.73 -21.81
CA ASN A 80 -17.07 -0.78 -21.20
C ASN A 80 -16.79 0.70 -21.57
N GLY A 81 -16.00 0.94 -22.62
CA GLY A 81 -15.66 2.31 -23.03
C GLY A 81 -14.84 3.06 -21.98
N TYR A 82 -13.91 2.37 -21.32
CA TYR A 82 -13.02 2.94 -20.29
C TYR A 82 -13.77 3.46 -19.06
N LYS A 83 -14.87 2.78 -18.68
CA LYS A 83 -15.61 3.03 -17.43
C LYS A 83 -15.33 1.95 -16.41
N VAL A 84 -14.97 2.38 -15.19
CA VAL A 84 -14.68 1.47 -14.07
C VAL A 84 -15.98 0.95 -13.49
N ASN A 85 -16.07 -0.37 -13.31
CA ASN A 85 -17.10 -1.01 -12.50
C ASN A 85 -16.59 -1.12 -11.07
N LYS A 86 -17.35 -0.60 -10.11
CA LYS A 86 -17.00 -0.55 -8.69
C LYS A 86 -17.61 -1.74 -7.96
N LEU A 87 -16.94 -2.20 -6.90
CA LEU A 87 -17.44 -3.24 -6.00
C LEU A 87 -18.51 -2.69 -5.03
#